data_AF-A0A345HQU0-F1
#
_entry.id   AF-A0A345HQU0-F1
#
_cell.length_a   1.000
_cell.length_b   1.000
_cell.length_c   1.000
_cell.angle_alpha   90.00
_cell.angle_beta   90.00
_cell.angle_gamma   90.00
#
_symmetry.space_group_name_H-M   'P 1'
#
loop_
_entity.id
_entity.type
_entity.pdbx_description
1 polymer ?
#
loop_
_entity_poly.entity_id
_entity_poly.type
_entity_poly.pdbx_seq_one_letter_code
_entity_poly.pdbx_strand_id
1 'polypeptide(L)' 'MMGCSDAISGGAYLDAGGKKYLLSGTIARPGFVDGNALGDLWNQGDTDVLVEWQDAADRLCPDGA' A
#
# COMPACT_ATOMS: atom_id res chain seq x y z
N MET A 1 -8.34 4.66 -5.64
CA MET A 1 -8.15 3.52 -6.58
C MET A 1 -6.89 2.77 -6.16
N MET A 2 -6.89 1.44 -6.09
CA MET A 2 -5.67 0.68 -5.76
C MET A 2 -4.87 0.35 -7.04
N GLY A 3 -3.55 0.20 -6.92
CA GLY A 3 -2.68 -0.20 -8.02
C GLY A 3 -1.42 -0.91 -7.56
N CYS A 4 -0.78 -1.67 -8.46
CA CYS A 4 0.55 -2.24 -8.24
C CYS A 4 1.63 -1.31 -8.76
N SER A 5 2.70 -1.20 -7.98
CA SER A 5 3.93 -0.54 -8.38
C SER A 5 4.85 -1.50 -9.13
N ASP A 6 5.50 -1.03 -10.18
CA ASP A 6 6.56 -1.71 -10.93
C ASP A 6 7.97 -1.43 -10.36
N ALA A 7 8.07 -0.78 -9.20
CA ALA A 7 9.33 -0.44 -8.54
C ALA A 7 10.09 -1.71 -8.09
N ILE A 8 11.41 -1.58 -7.95
CA ILE A 8 12.27 -2.61 -7.33
C ILE A 8 11.69 -2.93 -5.94
N SER A 9 11.41 -4.22 -5.69
CA SER A 9 10.72 -4.75 -4.51
C SER A 9 9.18 -4.64 -4.47
N GLY A 10 8.55 -4.14 -5.55
CA GLY A 10 7.10 -4.19 -5.74
C GLY A 10 6.27 -3.41 -4.71
N GLY A 11 4.99 -3.77 -4.59
CA GLY A 11 4.08 -3.26 -3.56
C GLY A 11 2.80 -2.66 -4.12
N ALA A 12 1.70 -2.82 -3.39
CA ALA A 12 0.44 -2.16 -3.71
C ALA A 12 0.37 -0.76 -3.10
N TYR A 13 -0.37 0.12 -3.76
CA TYR A 13 -0.65 1.47 -3.28
C TYR A 13 -2.11 1.86 -3.49
N LEU A 14 -2.59 2.80 -2.67
CA LEU A 14 -3.85 3.49 -2.83
C LEU A 14 -3.61 4.88 -3.44
N ASP A 15 -4.18 5.15 -4.61
CA ASP A 15 -4.34 6.50 -5.16
C ASP A 15 -5.61 7.15 -4.59
N ALA A 16 -5.42 8.22 -3.82
CA ALA A 16 -6.46 9.06 -3.25
C ALA A 16 -6.28 10.50 -3.75
N GLY A 17 -6.83 10.80 -4.92
CA GLY A 17 -6.83 12.15 -5.49
C GLY A 17 -5.45 12.60 -5.97
N GLY A 18 -4.66 11.69 -6.53
CA GLY A 18 -3.31 11.95 -7.04
C GLY A 18 -2.20 11.80 -5.99
N LYS A 19 -2.57 11.56 -4.73
CA LYS A 19 -1.65 11.13 -3.68
C LYS A 19 -1.63 9.62 -3.58
N LYS A 20 -0.45 9.04 -3.39
CA LYS A 20 -0.29 7.58 -3.33
C LYS A 20 0.17 7.15 -1.96
N TYR A 21 -0.53 6.18 -1.38
CA TYR A 21 -0.21 5.65 -0.05
C TYR A 21 0.14 4.17 -0.13
N LEU A 22 1.22 3.76 0.54
CA LEU A 22 1.68 2.38 0.55
C LEU A 22 0.65 1.48 1.27
N LEU A 23 0.28 0.38 0.60
CA LEU A 23 -0.61 -0.66 1.13
C LEU A 23 0.10 -1.99 1.39
N SER A 24 1.18 -2.30 0.70
CA SER A 24 2.01 -3.49 0.95
C SER A 24 3.40 -3.34 0.34
N GLY A 25 4.33 -4.20 0.75
CA GLY A 25 5.68 -4.25 0.20
C GLY A 25 6.52 -3.00 0.52
N THR A 26 7.55 -2.77 -0.30
CA THR A 26 8.43 -1.60 -0.19
C THR A 26 8.58 -0.92 -1.53
N ILE A 27 8.05 0.30 -1.67
CA ILE A 27 8.22 1.08 -2.90
C ILE A 27 9.57 1.80 -2.88
N ALA A 28 10.48 1.38 -3.74
CA ALA A 28 11.85 1.92 -3.82
C ALA A 28 12.00 3.28 -4.54
N ARG A 29 10.92 3.85 -5.09
CA ARG A 29 10.96 5.12 -5.84
C ARG A 29 10.70 6.32 -4.93
N PRO A 30 11.67 7.21 -4.68
CA PRO A 30 11.45 8.41 -3.88
C PRO A 30 10.36 9.30 -4.48
N GLY A 31 9.46 9.82 -3.63
CA GLY A 31 8.35 10.66 -4.06
C GLY A 31 7.23 9.94 -4.82
N PHE A 32 7.28 8.61 -4.93
CA PHE A 32 6.16 7.86 -5.49
C PHE A 32 5.02 7.70 -4.50
N VAL A 33 5.31 7.52 -3.21
CA VAL A 33 4.30 7.50 -2.13
C VAL A 33 4.46 8.72 -1.23
N ASP A 34 3.31 9.25 -0.79
CA ASP A 34 3.17 10.34 0.18
C ASP A 34 3.17 9.84 1.63
N GLY A 35 2.91 8.54 1.85
CA GLY A 35 2.83 7.95 3.18
C GLY A 35 2.55 6.44 3.18
N ASN A 36 2.39 5.90 4.39
CA ASN A 36 2.08 4.48 4.62
C ASN A 36 0.69 4.34 5.24
N ALA A 37 -0.30 3.96 4.43
CA ALA A 37 -1.68 3.82 4.89
C ALA A 37 -1.85 2.68 5.91
N LEU A 38 -1.13 1.56 5.76
CA LEU A 38 -1.15 0.51 6.77
C LEU A 38 -0.57 0.98 8.10
N GLY A 39 0.51 1.76 8.06
CA GLY A 39 1.11 2.35 9.27
C GLY A 39 0.14 3.27 9.99
N ASP A 40 -0.61 4.07 9.24
CA ASP A 40 -1.64 4.96 9.81
C ASP A 40 -2.82 4.17 10.40
N LEU A 41 -3.28 3.11 9.73
CA LEU A 41 -4.34 2.22 10.23
C LEU A 41 -3.89 1.48 11.51
N TRP A 42 -2.65 0.99 11.53
CA TRP A 42 -2.06 0.36 12.70
C TRP A 42 -2.03 1.31 13.90
N ASN A 43 -1.59 2.54 13.69
CA ASN A 43 -1.52 3.56 14.75
C ASN A 43 -2.90 3.99 15.26
N GLN A 44 -3.94 3.91 14.42
CA GLN A 44 -5.33 4.16 14.80
C GLN A 44 -5.97 2.95 15.51
N GLY A 45 -5.31 1.79 15.51
CA GLY A 45 -5.83 0.55 16.09
C GLY A 45 -6.91 -0.11 15.25
N ASP A 46 -7.04 0.27 13.97
CA ASP A 46 -8.09 -0.20 13.07
C ASP A 46 -7.66 -1.50 12.37
N THR A 47 -7.47 -2.56 13.17
CA THR A 47 -6.83 -3.81 12.75
C THR A 47 -7.65 -4.59 11.73
N ASP A 48 -8.99 -4.52 11.78
CA ASP A 48 -9.85 -5.23 10.83
C ASP A 48 -9.72 -4.64 9.42
N VAL A 49 -9.74 -3.31 9.33
CA VAL A 49 -9.53 -2.58 8.07
C VAL A 49 -8.11 -2.83 7.54
N LEU A 50 -7.12 -2.85 8.44
CA LEU A 50 -5.74 -3.16 8.08
C LEU A 50 -5.61 -4.53 7.41
N VAL A 51 -6.21 -5.58 7.98
CA VAL A 51 -6.17 -6.94 7.41
C VAL A 51 -6.87 -6.99 6.06
N GLU A 52 -8.05 -6.38 5.93
CA GLU A 52 -8.78 -6.34 4.66
C GLU A 52 -7.96 -5.66 3.55
N TRP A 53 -7.29 -4.56 3.88
CA TRP A 53 -6.50 -3.79 2.94
C TRP A 53 -5.21 -4.51 2.55
N GLN A 54 -4.59 -5.23 3.49
CA GLN A 54 -3.42 -6.06 3.22
C GLN A 54 -3.78 -7.25 2.33
N ASP A 55 -4.88 -7.96 2.60
CA ASP A 55 -5.39 -9.03 1.74
C ASP A 55 -5.73 -8.53 0.32
N ALA A 56 -6.33 -7.34 0.21
CA ALA A 56 -6.63 -6.73 -1.08
C ALA A 56 -5.35 -6.36 -1.85
N ALA A 57 -4.35 -5.84 -1.14
CA ALA A 57 -3.04 -5.52 -1.69
C ALA A 57 -2.31 -6.76 -2.23
N ASP A 58 -2.30 -7.84 -1.47
CA ASP A 58 -1.62 -9.10 -1.84
C ASP A 58 -2.32 -9.78 -3.03
N ARG A 59 -3.66 -9.71 -3.10
CA ARG A 59 -4.41 -10.21 -4.27
C ARG A 59 -4.18 -9.38 -5.52
N LEU A 60 -4.02 -8.07 -5.36
CA LEU A 60 -3.76 -7.16 -6.47
C LEU A 60 -2.33 -7.35 -7.00
N CYS A 61 -1.37 -7.49 -6.08
CA CYS A 61 0.06 -7.50 -6.34
C CYS A 61 0.73 -8.71 -5.67
N PRO A 62 0.48 -9.94 -6.14
CA PRO A 62 0.96 -11.16 -5.49
C PRO A 62 2.50 -11.28 -5.47
N ASP A 63 3.18 -10.65 -6.43
CA ASP A 63 4.64 -10.61 -6.53
C ASP A 63 5.28 -9.43 -5.77
N GLY A 64 4.46 -8.57 -5.17
CA GLY A 64 4.88 -7.35 -4.47
C GLY A 64 4.75 -7.40 -2.95
N ALA A 65 4.34 -8.54 -2.39
CA ALA A 65 4.24 -8.81 -0.96
C ALA A 65 5.59 -9.17 -0.32
#